data_AF-A0A2B5J3U7-F1
#
_entry.id   AF-A0A2B5J3U7-F1
#
_cell.length_a   1.000
_cell.length_b   1.000
_cell.length_c   1.000
_cell.angle_alpha   90.00
_cell.angle_beta   90.00
_cell.angle_gamma   90.00
#
_symmetry.space_group_name_H-M   'P 1'
#
loop_
_entity.id
_entity.type
_entity.pdbx_description
1 polymer ?
#
loop_
_entity_poly.entity_id
_entity_poly.type
_entity_poly.pdbx_seq_one_letter_code
_entity_poly.pdbx_strand_id
1 'polypeptide(L)'
;MYEYTGTKRFQEENVPAYLAELCFIAIAVLVYQYLRKPRDFYLLLIAINFGIIVLTYTRTFMMACSILVGVILLYFLINFLKGKVIYVITLTLVLVALMIMIYFSFDNLMQRTFSYNGNFDTSGREYVWTYFLKEAADTKLLGRGLGIVQLLNPPVYGFVAPHNEYLRFYLEIGIIGCILFFSAIVYIFRLVYEKIAKKINLYSRYIL
;
A
#
# COMPACT_ATOMS: atom_id res chain seq x y z
N MET A 1 -16.93 -9.51 5.13
CA MET A 1 -17.19 -8.80 6.40
C MET A 1 -17.62 -7.37 6.06
N TYR A 2 -18.44 -6.75 6.91
CA TYR A 2 -18.83 -5.35 6.75
C TYR A 2 -17.81 -4.46 7.46
N GLU A 3 -17.34 -3.41 6.79
CA GLU A 3 -16.50 -2.37 7.41
C GLU A 3 -17.34 -1.36 8.21
N TYR A 4 -16.69 -0.48 8.98
CA TYR A 4 -17.31 0.70 9.62
C TYR A 4 -18.22 1.52 8.69
N THR A 5 -17.93 1.55 7.39
CA THR A 5 -18.76 2.23 6.36
C THR A 5 -19.96 1.41 5.88
N GLY A 6 -20.13 0.16 6.33
CA GLY A 6 -21.19 -0.74 5.86
C GLY A 6 -20.91 -1.44 4.52
N THR A 7 -19.71 -1.28 3.94
CA THR A 7 -19.34 -1.90 2.66
C THR A 7 -18.85 -3.34 2.86
N LYS A 8 -19.32 -4.29 2.04
CA LYS A 8 -18.84 -5.69 2.06
C LYS A 8 -17.53 -5.81 1.29
N ARG A 9 -16.49 -6.29 1.97
CA ARG A 9 -15.13 -6.38 1.40
C ARG A 9 -14.66 -7.81 1.29
N PHE A 10 -13.93 -8.09 0.22
CA PHE A 10 -13.16 -9.32 0.09
C PHE A 10 -11.92 -9.21 0.97
N GLN A 11 -11.74 -10.18 1.86
CA GLN A 11 -10.65 -10.21 2.83
C GLN A 11 -10.36 -11.65 3.21
N GLU A 12 -9.11 -11.91 3.59
CA GLU A 12 -8.67 -13.18 4.16
C GLU A 12 -8.90 -13.16 5.68
N GLU A 13 -7.90 -12.81 6.50
CA GLU A 13 -8.02 -12.63 7.95
C GLU A 13 -8.05 -11.14 8.35
N ASN A 14 -9.13 -10.71 9.00
CA ASN A 14 -9.37 -9.42 9.68
C ASN A 14 -9.18 -8.09 8.93
N VAL A 15 -8.18 -7.91 8.05
CA VAL A 15 -7.88 -6.64 7.38
C VAL A 15 -7.77 -6.85 5.86
N PRO A 16 -8.67 -6.28 5.05
CA PRO A 16 -8.62 -6.40 3.58
C PRO A 16 -7.32 -5.88 2.93
N ALA A 17 -6.55 -5.06 3.65
CA ALA A 17 -5.28 -4.51 3.20
C ALA A 17 -4.19 -5.56 2.99
N TYR A 18 -4.15 -6.63 3.81
CA TYR A 18 -3.10 -7.66 3.66
C TYR A 18 -3.26 -8.48 2.38
N LEU A 19 -4.50 -8.87 2.06
CA LEU A 19 -4.78 -9.56 0.80
C LEU A 19 -4.43 -8.67 -0.40
N ALA A 20 -4.75 -7.37 -0.32
CA ALA A 20 -4.40 -6.42 -1.36
C ALA A 20 -2.89 -6.24 -1.53
N GLU A 21 -2.15 -6.26 -0.42
CA GLU A 21 -0.68 -6.20 -0.42
C GLU A 21 -0.05 -7.41 -1.12
N LEU A 22 -0.50 -8.63 -0.77
CA LEU A 22 -0.02 -9.85 -1.42
C LEU A 22 -0.30 -9.85 -2.92
N CYS A 23 -1.51 -9.45 -3.32
CA CYS A 23 -1.87 -9.30 -4.72
C CYS A 23 -1.03 -8.21 -5.41
N PHE A 24 -0.71 -7.11 -4.74
CA PHE A 24 0.14 -6.05 -5.30
C PHE A 24 1.56 -6.55 -5.56
N ILE A 25 2.16 -7.28 -4.61
CA ILE A 25 3.48 -7.90 -4.78
C ILE A 25 3.45 -8.89 -5.96
N ALA A 26 2.41 -9.72 -6.05
CA ALA A 26 2.22 -10.64 -7.16
C ALA A 26 2.15 -9.91 -8.51
N ILE A 27 1.38 -8.82 -8.61
CA ILE A 27 1.30 -8.00 -9.82
C ILE A 27 2.67 -7.41 -10.18
N ALA A 28 3.43 -6.88 -9.22
CA ALA A 28 4.76 -6.33 -9.48
C ALA A 28 5.70 -7.36 -10.09
N VAL A 29 5.72 -8.58 -9.55
CA VAL A 29 6.52 -9.70 -10.09
C VAL A 29 6.02 -10.11 -11.48
N LEU A 30 4.71 -10.23 -11.68
CA LEU A 30 4.13 -10.65 -12.96
C LEU A 30 4.35 -9.61 -14.07
N VAL A 31 4.25 -8.32 -13.75
CA VAL A 31 4.57 -7.22 -14.68
C VAL A 31 6.03 -7.34 -15.14
N TYR A 32 6.95 -7.52 -14.20
CA TYR A 32 8.37 -7.71 -14.52
C TYR A 32 8.60 -8.93 -15.42
N GLN A 33 7.98 -10.06 -15.10
CA GLN A 33 8.09 -11.29 -15.88
C GLN A 33 7.50 -11.12 -17.29
N TYR A 34 6.37 -10.43 -17.41
CA TYR A 34 5.74 -10.13 -18.70
C TYR A 34 6.62 -9.25 -19.59
N LEU A 35 7.22 -8.20 -19.04
CA LEU A 35 8.13 -7.31 -19.78
C LEU A 35 9.39 -8.04 -20.27
N ARG A 36 9.86 -9.06 -19.55
CA ARG A 36 11.00 -9.89 -19.97
C ARG A 36 10.63 -10.93 -21.01
N LYS A 37 9.54 -11.65 -20.81
CA LYS A 37 9.06 -12.73 -21.68
C LYS A 37 7.54 -12.66 -21.77
N PRO A 38 6.99 -11.96 -22.79
CA PRO A 38 5.56 -11.74 -22.86
C PRO A 38 4.82 -13.07 -23.07
N ARG A 39 3.92 -13.39 -22.14
CA ARG A 39 3.04 -14.56 -22.16
C ARG A 39 1.67 -14.16 -21.66
N ASP A 40 0.61 -14.57 -22.37
CA ASP A 40 -0.77 -14.20 -22.04
C ASP A 40 -1.21 -14.72 -20.67
N PHE A 41 -0.62 -15.84 -20.23
CA PHE A 41 -0.81 -16.37 -18.87
C PHE A 41 -0.50 -15.33 -17.77
N TYR A 42 0.55 -14.50 -17.96
CA TYR A 42 0.86 -13.47 -16.96
C TYR A 42 -0.17 -12.34 -16.96
N LEU A 43 -0.73 -11.99 -18.13
CA LEU A 43 -1.80 -10.99 -18.20
C LEU A 43 -3.08 -11.47 -17.50
N LEU A 44 -3.41 -12.75 -17.65
CA LEU A 44 -4.52 -13.36 -16.92
C LEU A 44 -4.31 -13.29 -15.41
N LEU A 45 -3.13 -13.67 -14.92
CA LEU A 45 -2.82 -13.60 -13.49
C LEU A 45 -2.82 -12.16 -12.95
N ILE A 46 -2.34 -11.20 -13.73
CA ILE A 46 -2.39 -9.77 -13.37
C ILE A 46 -3.85 -9.32 -13.28
N ALA A 47 -4.69 -9.68 -14.25
CA ALA A 47 -6.11 -9.33 -14.23
C ALA A 47 -6.84 -9.92 -13.01
N ILE A 48 -6.56 -11.18 -12.66
CA ILE A 48 -7.11 -11.83 -11.46
C ILE A 48 -6.69 -11.09 -10.20
N ASN A 49 -5.40 -10.84 -10.01
CA ASN A 49 -4.90 -10.14 -8.81
C ASN A 49 -5.42 -8.70 -8.74
N PHE A 50 -5.49 -8.00 -9.87
CA PHE A 50 -6.06 -6.65 -9.92
C PHE A 50 -7.53 -6.65 -9.55
N GLY A 51 -8.31 -7.62 -10.05
CA GLY A 51 -9.70 -7.81 -9.67
C GLY A 51 -9.88 -8.05 -8.17
N ILE A 52 -9.03 -8.90 -7.56
CA ILE A 52 -9.04 -9.10 -6.11
C ILE A 52 -8.78 -7.77 -5.38
N ILE A 53 -7.78 -6.99 -5.80
CA ILE A 53 -7.47 -5.69 -5.18
C ILE A 53 -8.65 -4.73 -5.28
N VAL A 54 -9.31 -4.63 -6.43
CA VAL A 54 -10.50 -3.79 -6.57
C VAL A 54 -11.62 -4.25 -5.62
N LEU A 55 -11.84 -5.57 -5.49
CA LEU A 55 -12.81 -6.14 -4.56
C LEU A 55 -12.42 -5.97 -3.08
N THR A 56 -11.14 -5.72 -2.78
CA THR A 56 -10.72 -5.32 -1.43
C THR A 56 -11.05 -3.86 -1.13
N TYR A 57 -11.31 -3.01 -2.14
CA TYR A 57 -11.55 -1.56 -2.01
C TYR A 57 -10.47 -0.81 -1.22
N THR A 58 -9.21 -1.25 -1.31
CA THR A 58 -8.07 -0.63 -0.63
C THR A 58 -7.47 0.49 -1.49
N ARG A 59 -7.83 1.74 -1.20
CA ARG A 59 -7.46 2.92 -2.03
C ARG A 59 -5.96 2.99 -2.35
N THR A 60 -5.11 2.77 -1.35
CA THR A 60 -3.64 2.82 -1.51
C THR A 60 -3.12 1.77 -2.51
N PHE A 61 -3.56 0.52 -2.39
CA PHE A 61 -3.10 -0.55 -3.29
C PHE A 61 -3.74 -0.45 -4.68
N MET A 62 -4.98 0.03 -4.79
CA MET A 62 -5.56 0.36 -6.10
C MET A 62 -4.74 1.43 -6.82
N MET A 63 -4.35 2.51 -6.14
CA MET A 63 -3.48 3.55 -6.73
C MET A 63 -2.11 2.98 -7.13
N ALA A 64 -1.46 2.22 -6.25
CA ALA A 64 -0.15 1.63 -6.55
C ALA A 64 -0.22 0.65 -7.73
N CYS A 65 -1.27 -0.18 -7.80
CA CYS A 65 -1.48 -1.10 -8.91
C CYS A 65 -1.77 -0.39 -10.23
N SER A 66 -2.51 0.71 -10.22
CA SER A 66 -2.78 1.50 -11.43
C SER A 66 -1.49 2.00 -12.09
N ILE A 67 -0.45 2.29 -11.31
CA ILE A 67 0.88 2.63 -11.84
C ILE A 67 1.48 1.44 -12.57
N LEU A 68 1.48 0.25 -11.96
CA LEU A 68 2.02 -0.98 -12.55
C LEU A 68 1.25 -1.43 -13.80
N VAL A 69 -0.07 -1.36 -13.78
CA VAL A 69 -0.92 -1.62 -14.95
C VAL A 69 -0.66 -0.58 -16.03
N GLY A 70 -0.45 0.69 -15.66
CA GLY A 70 -0.05 1.76 -16.56
C GLY A 70 1.24 1.45 -17.31
N VAL A 71 2.24 0.83 -16.67
CA VAL A 71 3.47 0.37 -17.34
C VAL A 71 3.16 -0.65 -18.44
N ILE A 72 2.23 -1.58 -18.22
CA ILE A 72 1.81 -2.56 -19.23
C ILE A 72 1.04 -1.88 -20.38
N LEU A 73 0.13 -0.96 -20.06
CA LEU A 73 -0.62 -0.20 -21.07
C LEU A 73 0.33 0.61 -21.98
N LEU A 74 1.34 1.25 -21.38
CA LEU A 74 2.39 1.95 -22.13
C LEU A 74 3.19 0.98 -23.00
N TYR A 75 3.55 -0.20 -22.49
CA TYR A 75 4.22 -1.23 -23.27
C TYR A 75 3.39 -1.67 -24.50
N PHE A 76 2.08 -1.83 -24.35
CA PHE A 76 1.17 -2.14 -25.47
C PHE A 76 1.10 -1.01 -26.48
N LEU A 77 0.93 0.22 -26.01
CA LEU A 77 0.89 1.40 -26.85
C LEU A 77 2.18 1.54 -27.68
N ILE A 78 3.35 1.40 -27.06
CA ILE A 78 4.65 1.50 -27.75
C ILE A 78 4.79 0.39 -28.81
N ASN A 79 4.39 -0.84 -28.52
CA ASN A 79 4.47 -1.93 -29.50
C ASN A 79 3.47 -1.76 -30.65
N PHE A 80 2.28 -1.22 -30.37
CA PHE A 80 1.33 -0.83 -31.41
C PHE A 80 1.91 0.25 -32.33
N LEU A 81 2.49 1.32 -31.77
CA LEU A 81 3.13 2.39 -32.55
C LEU A 81 4.30 1.90 -33.41
N LYS A 82 4.89 0.75 -33.06
CA LYS A 82 5.89 0.03 -33.87
C LYS A 82 5.28 -0.90 -34.95
N GLY A 83 3.97 -0.80 -35.20
CA GLY A 83 3.27 -1.56 -36.23
C GLY A 83 2.73 -2.93 -35.79
N LYS A 84 2.85 -3.32 -34.51
CA LYS A 84 2.34 -4.61 -34.03
C LYS A 84 0.85 -4.53 -33.67
N VAL A 85 -0.01 -4.66 -34.67
CA VAL A 85 -1.48 -4.48 -34.57
C VAL A 85 -2.14 -5.36 -33.50
N ILE A 86 -1.61 -6.55 -33.22
CA ILE A 86 -2.15 -7.46 -32.18
C ILE A 86 -2.29 -6.77 -30.81
N TYR A 87 -1.39 -5.84 -30.49
CA TYR A 87 -1.43 -5.10 -29.22
C TYR A 87 -2.59 -4.11 -29.12
N VAL A 88 -3.22 -3.70 -30.23
CA VAL A 88 -4.44 -2.88 -30.22
C VAL A 88 -5.62 -3.67 -29.67
N ILE A 89 -5.74 -4.93 -30.10
CA ILE A 89 -6.80 -5.82 -29.65
C ILE A 89 -6.61 -6.08 -28.16
N THR A 90 -5.39 -6.41 -27.74
CA THR A 90 -5.07 -6.60 -26.32
C THR A 90 -5.32 -5.33 -25.49
N LEU A 91 -4.89 -4.16 -25.96
CA LEU A 91 -5.10 -2.89 -25.29
C LEU A 91 -6.59 -2.58 -25.12
N THR A 92 -7.37 -2.74 -26.19
CA THR A 92 -8.82 -2.53 -26.18
C THR A 92 -9.51 -3.47 -25.18
N LEU A 93 -9.16 -4.76 -25.20
CA LEU A 93 -9.73 -5.73 -24.26
C LEU A 93 -9.42 -5.38 -22.80
N VAL A 94 -8.19 -4.98 -22.50
CA VAL A 94 -7.81 -4.58 -21.13
C VAL A 94 -8.56 -3.31 -20.70
N LEU A 95 -8.67 -2.31 -21.58
CA LEU A 95 -9.42 -1.08 -21.25
C LEU A 95 -10.91 -1.36 -21.02
N VAL A 96 -11.53 -2.22 -21.83
CA VAL A 96 -12.93 -2.63 -21.65
C VAL A 96 -13.10 -3.37 -20.31
N ALA A 97 -12.21 -4.30 -19.99
CA ALA A 97 -12.25 -5.02 -18.71
C ALA A 97 -12.12 -4.07 -17.50
N LEU A 98 -11.23 -3.08 -17.57
CA LEU A 98 -11.08 -2.05 -16.54
C LEU A 98 -12.33 -1.19 -16.40
N MET A 99 -12.93 -0.75 -17.51
CA MET A 99 -14.18 0.04 -17.48
C MET A 99 -15.33 -0.75 -16.84
N ILE A 100 -15.51 -2.02 -17.21
CA ILE A 100 -16.52 -2.91 -16.63
C ILE A 100 -16.29 -3.04 -15.11
N MET A 101 -15.06 -3.28 -14.70
CA MET A 101 -14.70 -3.43 -13.29
C MET A 101 -14.97 -2.15 -12.48
N ILE A 102 -14.62 -0.98 -13.02
CA ILE A 102 -14.89 0.32 -12.40
C ILE A 102 -16.39 0.55 -12.27
N TYR A 103 -17.16 0.27 -13.33
CA TYR A 103 -18.62 0.46 -13.34
C TYR A 103 -19.30 -0.33 -12.22
N PHE A 104 -18.98 -1.63 -12.08
CA PHE A 104 -19.55 -2.47 -11.01
C PHE A 104 -19.05 -2.12 -9.61
N SER A 105 -17.90 -1.46 -9.51
CA SER A 105 -17.27 -1.09 -8.23
C SER A 105 -17.60 0.34 -7.80
N PHE A 106 -18.27 1.12 -8.65
CA PHE A 106 -18.39 2.57 -8.51
C PHE A 106 -19.05 2.99 -7.18
N ASP A 107 -20.22 2.43 -6.88
CA ASP A 107 -20.97 2.80 -5.67
C ASP A 107 -20.18 2.49 -4.38
N ASN A 108 -19.52 1.32 -4.34
CA ASN A 108 -18.70 0.91 -3.21
C ASN A 108 -17.46 1.81 -3.07
N LEU A 109 -16.84 2.21 -4.19
CA LEU A 109 -15.72 3.16 -4.19
C LEU A 109 -16.16 4.54 -3.70
N MET A 110 -17.36 4.98 -4.05
CA MET A 110 -17.91 6.26 -3.58
C MET A 110 -18.22 6.24 -2.08
N GLN A 111 -18.89 5.21 -1.58
CA GLN A 111 -19.13 5.03 -0.14
C GLN A 111 -17.84 4.95 0.68
N ARG A 112 -16.76 4.45 0.09
CA ARG A 112 -15.43 4.34 0.71
C ARG A 112 -14.62 5.64 0.68
N THR A 113 -14.94 6.51 -0.27
CA THR A 113 -14.17 7.73 -0.53
C THR A 113 -14.82 8.93 0.14
N PHE A 114 -16.15 8.95 0.22
CA PHE A 114 -16.92 10.05 0.75
C PHE A 114 -17.79 9.59 1.92
N SER A 115 -17.80 10.39 2.97
CA SER A 115 -18.74 10.27 4.09
C SER A 115 -20.16 10.62 3.63
N TYR A 116 -21.16 10.32 4.47
CA TYR A 116 -22.57 10.66 4.21
C TYR A 116 -22.78 12.15 3.89
N ASN A 117 -21.93 13.04 4.44
CA ASN A 117 -21.99 14.48 4.22
C ASN A 117 -21.20 14.94 2.97
N GLY A 118 -20.69 14.02 2.15
CA GLY A 118 -19.90 14.33 0.96
C GLY A 118 -18.43 14.72 1.23
N ASN A 119 -18.01 14.83 2.49
CA ASN A 119 -16.60 15.06 2.84
C ASN A 119 -15.76 13.81 2.59
N PHE A 120 -14.48 13.99 2.24
CA PHE A 120 -13.54 12.88 2.05
C PHE A 120 -13.39 12.06 3.34
N ASP A 121 -13.74 10.78 3.29
CA ASP A 121 -13.61 9.89 4.43
C ASP A 121 -12.17 9.41 4.56
N THR A 122 -11.53 9.71 5.70
CA THR A 122 -10.19 9.22 6.05
C THR A 122 -10.23 7.79 6.64
N SER A 123 -11.37 7.11 6.52
CA SER A 123 -11.68 5.82 7.15
C SER A 123 -11.65 5.91 8.67
N GLY A 124 -12.19 7.00 9.25
CA GLY A 124 -12.19 7.25 10.70
C GLY A 124 -10.85 7.66 11.31
N ARG A 125 -9.76 7.74 10.51
CA ARG A 125 -8.41 8.07 11.00
C ARG A 125 -8.33 9.45 11.63
N GLU A 126 -9.08 10.43 11.13
CA GLU A 126 -9.10 11.78 11.70
C GLU A 126 -9.48 11.77 13.19
N TYR A 127 -10.56 11.09 13.55
CA TYR A 127 -11.02 10.96 14.94
C TYR A 127 -10.04 10.16 15.79
N VAL A 128 -9.53 9.06 15.25
CA VAL A 128 -8.58 8.17 15.94
C VAL A 128 -7.25 8.87 16.20
N TRP A 129 -6.70 9.56 15.20
CA TRP A 129 -5.44 10.29 15.34
C TRP A 129 -5.59 11.47 16.28
N THR A 130 -6.70 12.20 16.20
CA THR A 130 -6.99 13.29 17.15
C THR A 130 -7.06 12.76 18.59
N TYR A 131 -7.69 11.60 18.81
CA TYR A 131 -7.73 10.95 20.12
C TYR A 131 -6.31 10.62 20.62
N PHE A 132 -5.51 9.89 19.85
CA PHE A 132 -4.15 9.52 20.27
C PHE A 132 -3.22 10.72 20.45
N LEU A 133 -3.38 11.79 19.66
CA LEU A 133 -2.64 13.05 19.84
C LEU A 133 -3.01 13.75 21.15
N LYS A 134 -4.30 13.72 21.55
CA LYS A 134 -4.75 14.22 22.85
C LYS A 134 -4.16 13.38 23.98
N GLU A 135 -4.17 12.05 23.84
CA GLU A 135 -3.56 11.14 24.81
C GLU A 135 -2.04 11.35 24.96
N ALA A 136 -1.35 11.84 23.93
CA ALA A 136 0.07 12.18 23.97
C ALA A 136 0.36 13.61 24.51
N ALA A 137 -0.66 14.44 24.76
CA ALA A 137 -0.48 15.87 25.01
C ALA A 137 0.35 16.18 26.26
N ASP A 138 0.21 15.37 27.32
CA ASP A 138 0.91 15.60 28.59
C ASP A 138 2.28 14.90 28.66
N THR A 139 2.62 14.09 27.66
CA THR A 139 3.81 13.22 27.66
C THR A 139 4.66 13.36 26.41
N LYS A 140 4.64 14.54 25.78
CA LYS A 140 5.30 14.81 24.48
C LYS A 140 6.79 14.46 24.44
N LEU A 141 7.50 14.64 25.56
CA LEU A 141 8.96 14.46 25.60
C LEU A 141 9.39 12.99 25.70
N LEU A 142 8.84 12.25 26.67
CA LEU A 142 9.27 10.89 27.01
C LEU A 142 8.26 9.81 26.64
N GLY A 143 7.04 10.19 26.20
CA GLY A 143 5.95 9.27 25.93
C GLY A 143 5.31 8.70 27.20
N ARG A 144 4.38 7.76 27.01
CA ARG A 144 3.62 7.11 28.09
C ARG A 144 4.10 5.70 28.42
N GLY A 145 5.16 5.24 27.76
CA GLY A 145 5.67 3.89 27.87
C GLY A 145 5.21 2.99 26.71
N LEU A 146 6.04 2.01 26.39
CA LEU A 146 5.81 1.04 25.34
C LEU A 146 4.54 0.21 25.62
N GLY A 147 3.75 -0.02 24.57
CA GLY A 147 2.53 -0.82 24.66
C GLY A 147 1.29 -0.06 25.17
N ILE A 148 1.41 1.21 25.58
CA ILE A 148 0.25 2.01 26.05
C ILE A 148 -0.90 2.05 25.04
N VAL A 149 -0.59 1.98 23.73
CA VAL A 149 -1.59 2.00 22.65
C VAL A 149 -2.61 0.88 22.78
N GLN A 150 -2.21 -0.28 23.30
CA GLN A 150 -3.10 -1.44 23.46
C GLN A 150 -4.09 -1.28 24.61
N LEU A 151 -3.82 -0.34 25.52
CA LEU A 151 -4.69 -0.03 26.65
C LEU A 151 -5.66 1.13 26.36
N LEU A 152 -5.45 1.84 25.25
CA LEU A 152 -6.26 2.99 24.85
C LEU A 152 -7.38 2.54 23.91
N ASN A 153 -8.59 3.08 24.13
CA ASN A 153 -9.79 2.72 23.40
C ASN A 153 -10.33 3.95 22.64
N PRO A 154 -9.96 4.14 21.36
CA PRO A 154 -10.43 5.29 20.59
C PRO A 154 -11.95 5.20 20.36
N PRO A 155 -12.64 6.35 20.17
CA PRO A 155 -14.10 6.42 20.06
C PRO A 155 -14.66 5.92 18.72
N VAL A 156 -13.89 5.14 17.94
CA VAL A 156 -14.29 4.61 16.64
C VAL A 156 -14.29 3.09 16.70
N TYR A 157 -15.46 2.49 16.50
CA TYR A 157 -15.64 1.04 16.56
C TYR A 157 -14.71 0.30 15.59
N GLY A 158 -14.03 -0.74 16.08
CA GLY A 158 -13.10 -1.56 15.30
C GLY A 158 -11.67 -1.02 15.22
N PHE A 159 -11.38 0.16 15.78
CA PHE A 159 -10.02 0.66 15.91
C PHE A 159 -9.41 0.25 17.26
N VAL A 160 -8.30 -0.48 17.20
CA VAL A 160 -7.49 -0.87 18.38
C VAL A 160 -6.10 -0.23 18.36
N ALA A 161 -5.76 0.49 17.30
CA ALA A 161 -4.46 1.12 17.09
C ALA A 161 -4.60 2.32 16.13
N PRO A 162 -3.65 3.28 16.14
CA PRO A 162 -3.67 4.41 15.21
C PRO A 162 -3.44 4.04 13.74
N HIS A 163 -2.95 2.82 13.46
CA HIS A 163 -2.47 2.39 12.13
C HIS A 163 -1.51 3.41 11.49
N ASN A 164 -0.74 4.07 12.34
CA ASN A 164 0.27 5.06 12.00
C ASN A 164 1.40 4.90 13.03
N GLU A 165 2.47 4.22 12.61
CA GLU A 165 3.59 3.91 13.50
C GLU A 165 4.31 5.16 14.01
N TYR A 166 4.31 6.27 13.25
CA TYR A 166 4.87 7.54 13.72
C TYR A 166 4.10 8.08 14.92
N LEU A 167 2.77 8.04 14.85
CA LEU A 167 1.91 8.46 15.96
C LEU A 167 2.05 7.54 17.16
N ARG A 168 2.17 6.22 16.92
CA ARG A 168 2.45 5.23 17.96
C ARG A 168 3.78 5.49 18.66
N PHE A 169 4.87 5.68 17.93
CA PHE A 169 6.17 5.99 18.53
C PHE A 169 6.12 7.29 19.31
N TYR A 170 5.52 8.34 18.75
CA TYR A 170 5.38 9.60 19.45
C TYR A 170 4.64 9.46 20.79
N LEU A 171 3.57 8.67 20.83
CA LEU A 171 2.80 8.40 22.04
C LEU A 171 3.55 7.51 23.05
N GLU A 172 4.21 6.45 22.58
CA GLU A 172 4.86 5.45 23.44
C GLU A 172 6.19 5.95 24.01
N ILE A 173 7.03 6.58 23.19
CA ILE A 173 8.42 6.92 23.55
C ILE A 173 8.73 8.42 23.47
N GLY A 174 7.76 9.25 23.07
CA GLY A 174 7.92 10.71 23.00
C GLY A 174 8.91 11.15 21.91
N ILE A 175 9.09 12.47 21.79
CA ILE A 175 10.00 13.03 20.78
C ILE A 175 11.46 12.62 21.02
N ILE A 176 11.89 12.51 22.29
CA ILE A 176 13.27 12.14 22.64
C ILE A 176 13.51 10.69 22.24
N GLY A 177 12.59 9.78 22.59
CA GLY A 177 12.67 8.38 22.20
C GLY A 177 12.65 8.21 20.67
N CYS A 178 11.78 8.95 19.97
CA CYS A 178 11.76 8.96 18.50
C CYS A 178 13.11 9.37 17.92
N ILE A 179 13.71 10.48 18.39
CA ILE A 179 15.01 10.95 17.89
C ILE A 179 16.09 9.89 18.12
N LEU A 180 16.15 9.31 19.33
CA LEU A 180 17.13 8.27 19.65
C LEU A 180 16.95 7.02 18.79
N PHE A 181 15.71 6.55 18.64
CA PHE A 181 15.36 5.37 17.86
C PHE A 181 15.71 5.55 16.38
N PHE A 182 15.26 6.63 15.75
CA PHE A 182 15.56 6.89 14.34
C PHE A 182 17.05 7.17 14.11
N SER A 183 17.74 7.84 15.04
CA SER A 183 19.19 8.04 14.96
C SER A 183 19.95 6.70 15.03
N ALA A 184 19.52 5.79 15.91
CA ALA A 184 20.08 4.45 16.01
C ALA A 184 19.89 3.65 14.71
N ILE A 185 18.68 3.73 14.12
CA ILE A 185 18.40 3.10 12.82
C ILE A 185 19.35 3.65 11.74
N VAL A 186 19.46 4.97 11.60
CA VAL A 186 20.35 5.63 10.62
C VAL A 186 21.81 5.21 10.84
N TYR A 187 22.25 5.16 12.10
CA TYR A 187 23.59 4.72 12.45
C TYR A 187 23.86 3.26 12.06
N ILE A 188 22.91 2.35 12.33
CA ILE A 188 23.02 0.94 11.93
C ILE A 188 23.09 0.82 10.41
N PHE A 189 22.22 1.51 9.67
CA PHE A 189 22.27 1.51 8.20
C PHE A 189 23.61 2.02 7.67
N ARG A 190 24.18 3.06 8.28
CA ARG A 190 25.52 3.55 7.93
C ARG A 190 26.59 2.48 8.16
N LEU A 191 26.60 1.82 9.32
CA LEU A 191 27.57 0.77 9.63
C LEU A 191 27.47 -0.42 8.66
N VAL A 192 26.24 -0.83 8.33
CA VAL A 192 25.98 -1.90 7.35
C VAL A 192 26.47 -1.48 5.96
N TYR A 193 26.13 -0.26 5.52
CA TYR A 193 26.56 0.28 4.25
C TYR A 193 28.09 0.34 4.14
N GLU A 194 28.79 0.85 5.15
CA GLU A 194 30.25 0.93 5.16
C GLU A 194 30.90 -0.46 5.08
N LYS A 195 30.36 -1.46 5.77
CA LYS A 195 30.85 -2.85 5.70
C LYS A 195 30.63 -3.48 4.33
N ILE A 196 29.43 -3.30 3.75
CA ILE A 196 29.10 -3.85 2.43
C ILE A 196 29.95 -3.16 1.34
N ALA A 197 30.04 -1.83 1.37
CA ALA A 197 30.83 -1.06 0.41
C ALA A 197 32.32 -1.43 0.45
N LYS A 198 32.91 -1.59 1.64
CA LYS A 198 34.29 -2.07 1.80
C LYS A 198 34.49 -3.46 1.22
N LYS A 199 33.54 -4.39 1.44
CA LYS A 199 33.60 -5.75 0.91
C LYS A 199 33.55 -5.75 -0.62
N ILE A 200 32.64 -4.97 -1.23
CA ILE A 200 32.52 -4.86 -2.70
C ILE A 200 33.83 -4.31 -3.31
N ASN A 201 34.39 -3.25 -2.72
CA ASN A 201 35.63 -2.63 -3.22
C ASN A 201 36.85 -3.57 -3.11
N LEU A 202 36.86 -4.43 -2.08
CA LEU A 202 37.88 -5.47 -1.94
C LEU A 202 37.78 -6.52 -3.07
N TYR A 203 36.59 -7.04 -3.37
CA TYR A 203 36.41 -8.01 -4.45
C TYR A 203 36.69 -7.43 -5.84
N SER A 204 36.34 -6.16 -6.10
CA SER A 204 36.67 -5.53 -7.38
C SER A 204 38.17 -5.38 -7.63
N ARG A 205 39.01 -5.39 -6.58
CA ARG A 205 40.47 -5.36 -6.70
C ARG A 205 41.11 -6.73 -6.96
N TYR A 206 40.39 -7.83 -6.73
CA TYR A 206 40.88 -9.20 -6.98
C TYR A 206 40.39 -9.77 -8.33
N ILE A 207 39.52 -9.05 -9.04
CA ILE A 207 38.91 -9.47 -10.32
C ILE A 207 39.49 -8.66 -11.52
N LEU A 208 40.39 -7.70 -11.25
CA LEU A 208 41.23 -6.99 -12.24
C LEU A 208 42.69 -7.44 -12.09
#